data_AF-A0A497FU88-F1
#
_entry.id   AF-A0A497FU88-F1
#
_cell.length_a   1.000
_cell.length_b   1.000
_cell.length_c   1.000
_cell.angle_alpha   90.00
_cell.angle_beta   90.00
_cell.angle_gamma   90.00
#
_symmetry.space_group_name_H-M   'P 1'
#
loop_
_entity.id
_entity.type
_entity.pdbx_description
1 polymer ?
#
loop_
_entity_poly.entity_id
_entity_poly.type
_entity_poly.pdbx_seq_one_letter_code
_entity_poly.pdbx_strand_id
1 'polypeptide(L)'
;GWYKAFTISVKGHPLAELSRSITLEEAKEKPVKKGEKKHIIVTPDGLELDPEKCDLSQFNPEFRVLVEKEALKKELKGGEPIILEYLQRFGFEWEPYSDFGHMRMGPYASLIFDLAAEYSRIVAHSLGIPVFEVKGTAFFNLKVKPVREHAELYGDRLYVVRTDKGDMVLRYAACHQQFSLIKDWTISYKDLPFGAFEIADSYRYEQSGEAELCFRLRRFYMPDLHVFVKDEEEAKKWVFIIHDKIMNEMAKLGRNYELLVNLSSPQQYERYRDFIVELARKIGKPLLVAIYPPGINYYWTINIEYHILDRLNRPREVGTVQIDIGNAKRFGIKYMDKDGSEKYPVILHTAIIGSLERYIYALFDTALLKKKPMLPTWITPVQVRVIPVSKDYMKYAEKIADEISLRGFRVDIDDTDRPLGRKIVDAEREWVPYIIVVGEREAKENTITVRFRETGEQKALKLNELIARLEEETQGYPKRPYGILRFLSKRPGFLKYS
;
A
#
# COMPACT_ATOMS: atom_id res chain seq x y z
N GLY A 1 1.33 -25.99 -29.09
CA GLY A 1 1.48 -26.18 -27.64
C GLY A 1 1.94 -27.59 -27.39
N TRP A 2 3.08 -27.78 -26.75
CA TRP A 2 3.56 -29.10 -26.37
C TRP A 2 2.80 -29.53 -25.12
N TYR A 3 1.83 -30.42 -25.26
CA TYR A 3 1.20 -31.07 -24.13
C TYR A 3 2.24 -31.99 -23.49
N LYS A 4 2.67 -31.68 -22.26
CA LYS A 4 3.44 -32.62 -21.45
C LYS A 4 2.46 -33.60 -20.83
N ALA A 5 2.60 -34.87 -21.18
CA ALA A 5 1.97 -35.97 -20.47
C ALA A 5 2.97 -36.54 -19.45
N PHE A 6 2.49 -36.90 -18.26
CA PHE A 6 3.26 -37.67 -17.30
C PHE A 6 2.42 -38.85 -16.83
N THR A 7 3.08 -39.99 -16.66
CA THR A 7 2.49 -41.22 -16.13
C THR A 7 2.99 -41.40 -14.71
N ILE A 8 2.06 -41.50 -13.76
CA ILE A 8 2.36 -41.88 -12.39
C ILE A 8 2.05 -43.37 -12.25
N SER A 9 3.02 -44.15 -11.79
CA SER A 9 2.82 -45.53 -11.38
C SER A 9 3.28 -45.70 -9.94
N VAL A 10 2.43 -46.29 -9.11
CA VAL A 10 2.75 -46.64 -7.72
C VAL A 10 3.21 -48.09 -7.74
N LYS A 11 4.48 -48.34 -7.38
CA LYS A 11 4.94 -49.71 -7.10
C LYS A 11 4.46 -50.09 -5.70
N GLY A 12 3.22 -50.56 -5.59
CA GLY A 12 2.65 -51.05 -4.35
C GLY A 12 3.13 -52.46 -4.00
N HIS A 13 3.36 -52.72 -2.71
CA HIS A 13 3.52 -54.06 -2.15
C HIS A 13 2.15 -54.76 -2.09
N PRO A 14 2.03 -56.09 -2.28
CA PRO A 14 0.76 -56.83 -2.28
C PRO A 14 -0.06 -56.77 -0.98
N LEU A 15 0.37 -56.02 0.03
CA LEU A 15 -0.30 -55.82 1.33
C LEU A 15 -0.56 -54.33 1.63
N ALA A 16 -0.39 -53.42 0.67
CA ALA A 16 -0.68 -52.01 0.87
C ALA A 16 -2.19 -51.72 0.79
N GLU A 17 -2.92 -51.89 1.89
CA GLU A 17 -4.23 -51.28 2.07
C GLU A 17 -4.08 -49.79 2.40
N LEU A 18 -4.04 -48.95 1.37
CA LEU A 18 -4.44 -47.55 1.47
C LEU A 18 -5.24 -47.21 0.20
N SER A 19 -6.55 -47.40 0.26
CA SER A 19 -7.46 -46.84 -0.73
C SER A 19 -7.45 -45.31 -0.61
N ARG A 20 -6.84 -44.62 -1.56
CA ARG A 20 -7.12 -43.20 -1.80
C ARG A 20 -8.14 -43.10 -2.93
N SER A 21 -9.35 -42.68 -2.62
CA SER A 21 -10.30 -42.23 -3.64
C SER A 21 -9.94 -40.80 -4.04
N ILE A 22 -9.56 -40.62 -5.30
CA ILE A 22 -9.50 -39.30 -5.94
C ILE A 22 -10.89 -39.07 -6.53
N THR A 23 -11.77 -38.43 -5.78
CA THR A 23 -12.97 -37.82 -6.37
C THR A 23 -12.55 -36.60 -7.17
N LEU A 24 -13.16 -36.39 -8.34
CA LEU A 24 -13.16 -35.09 -9.01
C LEU A 24 -13.67 -34.08 -7.99
N GLU A 25 -12.79 -33.29 -7.38
CA GLU A 25 -13.22 -32.01 -6.83
C GLU A 25 -13.99 -31.31 -7.95
N GLU A 26 -15.19 -30.82 -7.64
CA GLU A 26 -15.91 -29.89 -8.51
C GLU A 26 -14.88 -28.93 -9.09
N ALA A 27 -14.83 -28.86 -10.42
CA ALA A 27 -13.85 -28.06 -11.11
C ALA A 27 -13.81 -26.69 -10.46
N LYS A 28 -12.71 -26.36 -9.76
CA LYS A 28 -12.51 -25.04 -9.16
C LYS A 28 -12.94 -24.02 -10.21
N GLU A 29 -13.94 -23.20 -9.88
CA GLU A 29 -14.50 -22.22 -10.80
C GLU A 29 -13.34 -21.52 -11.50
N LYS A 30 -13.20 -21.77 -12.80
CA LYS A 30 -12.23 -21.04 -13.60
C LYS A 30 -12.68 -19.59 -13.51
N PRO A 31 -11.79 -18.64 -13.18
CA PRO A 31 -12.16 -17.23 -13.22
C PRO A 31 -12.79 -16.93 -14.58
N VAL A 32 -13.86 -16.14 -14.58
CA VAL A 32 -14.52 -15.68 -15.80
C VAL A 32 -13.43 -15.19 -16.74
N LYS A 33 -13.36 -15.76 -17.97
CA LYS A 33 -12.40 -15.31 -18.97
C LYS A 33 -12.61 -13.81 -19.18
N LYS A 34 -11.73 -13.00 -18.59
CA LYS A 34 -11.67 -11.56 -18.85
C LYS A 34 -11.36 -11.45 -20.35
N GLY A 35 -12.35 -11.11 -21.17
CA GLY A 35 -12.18 -10.90 -22.60
C GLY A 35 -11.07 -9.89 -22.86
N GLU A 36 -10.48 -9.92 -24.06
CA GLU A 36 -9.34 -9.05 -24.36
C GLU A 36 -9.73 -7.58 -24.30
N LYS A 37 -9.01 -6.82 -23.47
CA LYS A 37 -9.20 -5.37 -23.34
C LYS A 37 -8.65 -4.68 -24.59
N LYS A 38 -9.38 -3.67 -25.08
CA LYS A 38 -8.83 -2.73 -26.07
C LYS A 38 -8.00 -1.69 -25.33
N HIS A 39 -6.77 -1.46 -25.76
CA HIS A 39 -5.92 -0.41 -25.21
C HIS A 39 -5.78 0.76 -26.18
N ILE A 40 -5.81 1.98 -25.65
CA ILE A 40 -5.51 3.22 -26.38
C ILE A 40 -4.66 4.13 -25.50
N ILE A 41 -3.88 5.02 -26.10
CA ILE A 41 -3.21 6.11 -25.40
C ILE A 41 -3.99 7.39 -25.66
N VAL A 42 -4.37 8.11 -24.60
CA VAL A 42 -5.02 9.43 -24.71
C VAL A 42 -4.02 10.50 -24.31
N THR A 43 -3.75 11.44 -25.20
CA THR A 43 -2.79 12.53 -24.98
C THR A 43 -3.46 13.78 -24.37
N PRO A 44 -2.69 14.72 -23.78
CA PRO A 44 -3.24 15.97 -23.20
C PRO A 44 -4.02 16.86 -24.18
N ASP A 45 -3.69 16.80 -25.47
CA ASP A 45 -4.38 17.48 -26.56
C ASP A 45 -5.61 16.72 -27.09
N GLY A 46 -5.89 15.53 -26.54
CA GLY A 46 -7.08 14.74 -26.85
C GLY A 46 -6.93 13.81 -28.04
N LEU A 47 -5.71 13.52 -28.50
CA LEU A 47 -5.46 12.52 -29.52
C LEU A 47 -5.55 11.12 -28.91
N GLU A 48 -6.18 10.21 -29.66
CA GLU A 48 -6.20 8.77 -29.36
C GLU A 48 -5.20 8.06 -30.25
N LEU A 49 -4.20 7.43 -29.63
CA LEU A 49 -3.14 6.70 -30.32
C LEU A 49 -3.28 5.20 -30.06
N ASP A 50 -3.02 4.41 -31.10
CA ASP A 50 -2.93 2.96 -31.01
C ASP A 50 -1.55 2.55 -30.45
N PRO A 51 -1.47 1.91 -29.27
CA PRO A 51 -0.21 1.50 -28.65
C PRO A 51 0.66 0.60 -29.54
N GLU A 52 0.05 -0.15 -30.46
CA GLU A 52 0.77 -1.06 -31.37
C GLU A 52 1.41 -0.32 -32.56
N LYS A 53 0.90 0.87 -32.90
CA LYS A 53 1.31 1.61 -34.12
C LYS A 53 2.08 2.89 -33.83
N CYS A 54 1.90 3.49 -32.65
CA CYS A 54 2.59 4.72 -32.30
C CYS A 54 4.05 4.48 -31.89
N ASP A 55 4.90 5.47 -32.13
CA ASP A 55 6.28 5.45 -31.65
C ASP A 55 6.30 5.75 -30.14
N LEU A 56 6.50 4.72 -29.30
CA LEU A 56 6.55 4.88 -27.85
C LEU A 56 7.79 5.61 -27.34
N SER A 57 8.81 5.83 -28.18
CA SER A 57 10.03 6.57 -27.77
C SER A 57 9.79 8.05 -27.52
N GLN A 58 8.66 8.59 -28.00
CA GLN A 58 8.24 9.97 -27.75
C GLN A 58 7.77 10.20 -26.31
N PHE A 59 7.43 9.13 -25.57
CA PHE A 59 6.94 9.22 -24.19
C PHE A 59 8.07 9.05 -23.18
N ASN A 60 7.80 9.46 -21.93
CA ASN A 60 8.75 9.23 -20.85
C ASN A 60 9.00 7.72 -20.63
N PRO A 61 10.18 7.34 -20.10
CA PRO A 61 10.54 5.93 -19.92
C PRO A 61 9.55 5.13 -19.09
N GLU A 62 9.02 5.70 -18.01
CA GLU A 62 8.08 5.05 -17.11
C GLU A 62 6.76 4.70 -17.80
N PHE A 63 6.20 5.65 -18.55
CA PHE A 63 4.96 5.48 -19.30
C PHE A 63 5.14 4.45 -20.41
N ARG A 64 6.27 4.52 -21.13
CA ARG A 64 6.59 3.53 -22.16
C ARG A 64 6.60 2.11 -21.59
N VAL A 65 7.23 1.88 -20.44
CA VAL A 65 7.28 0.55 -19.83
C VAL A 65 5.88 0.08 -19.39
N LEU A 66 5.06 0.98 -18.86
CA LEU A 66 3.66 0.68 -18.54
C LEU A 66 2.89 0.21 -19.79
N VAL A 67 2.98 0.95 -20.90
CA VAL A 67 2.34 0.57 -22.18
C VAL A 67 2.87 -0.75 -22.71
N GLU A 68 4.18 -0.94 -22.73
CA GLU A 68 4.82 -2.17 -23.19
C GLU A 68 4.34 -3.39 -22.39
N LYS A 69 4.18 -3.23 -21.07
CA LYS A 69 3.72 -4.30 -20.19
C LYS A 69 2.23 -4.59 -20.33
N GLU A 70 1.38 -3.57 -20.23
CA GLU A 70 -0.07 -3.73 -20.09
C GLU A 70 -0.76 -3.88 -21.46
N ALA A 71 -0.39 -3.05 -22.44
CA ALA A 71 -1.01 -3.08 -23.76
C ALA A 71 -0.35 -4.10 -24.70
N LEU A 72 0.98 -4.10 -24.76
CA LEU A 72 1.74 -4.94 -25.70
C LEU A 72 2.10 -6.33 -25.15
N LYS A 73 1.78 -6.59 -23.87
CA LYS A 73 2.06 -7.86 -23.18
C LYS A 73 3.53 -8.29 -23.27
N LYS A 74 4.46 -7.34 -23.37
CA LYS A 74 5.91 -7.64 -23.42
C LYS A 74 6.37 -8.18 -22.07
N GLU A 75 7.19 -9.22 -22.11
CA GLU A 75 7.85 -9.71 -20.92
C GLU A 75 8.91 -8.70 -20.46
N LEU A 76 8.86 -8.34 -19.18
CA LEU A 76 9.87 -7.49 -18.57
C LEU A 76 11.08 -8.34 -18.22
N LYS A 77 12.28 -7.81 -18.45
CA LYS A 77 13.52 -8.43 -18.01
C LYS A 77 13.47 -8.53 -16.48
N GLY A 78 13.20 -9.73 -15.97
CA GLY A 78 13.13 -9.99 -14.53
C GLY A 78 14.48 -9.76 -13.85
N GLY A 79 14.49 -9.93 -12.53
CA GLY A 79 15.68 -9.85 -11.70
C GLY A 79 15.34 -10.24 -10.27
N GLU A 80 16.35 -10.52 -9.47
CA GLU A 80 16.16 -10.79 -8.05
C GLU A 80 15.84 -9.47 -7.31
N PRO A 81 14.66 -9.35 -6.69
CA PRO A 81 14.25 -8.12 -6.02
C PRO A 81 15.00 -7.96 -4.69
N ILE A 82 16.13 -7.25 -4.72
CA ILE A 82 16.95 -6.92 -3.53
C ILE A 82 16.14 -6.29 -2.39
N ILE A 83 15.02 -5.62 -2.71
CA ILE A 83 14.06 -5.10 -1.73
C ILE A 83 13.58 -6.16 -0.73
N LEU A 84 13.45 -7.42 -1.13
CA LEU A 84 13.05 -8.50 -0.23
C LEU A 84 14.05 -8.71 0.91
N GLU A 85 15.35 -8.63 0.64
CA GLU A 85 16.41 -8.73 1.67
C GLU A 85 16.25 -7.62 2.72
N TYR A 86 15.97 -6.39 2.26
CA TYR A 86 15.79 -5.26 3.16
C TYR A 86 14.48 -5.33 3.93
N LEU A 87 13.37 -5.74 3.31
CA LEU A 87 12.11 -5.97 4.02
C LEU A 87 12.29 -7.02 5.14
N GLN A 88 12.98 -8.12 4.84
CA GLN A 88 13.30 -9.17 5.83
C GLN A 88 14.21 -8.66 6.95
N ARG A 89 15.22 -7.84 6.63
CA ARG A 89 16.10 -7.20 7.63
C ARG A 89 15.32 -6.35 8.63
N PHE A 90 14.25 -5.68 8.17
CA PHE A 90 13.36 -4.90 9.03
C PHE A 90 12.26 -5.73 9.69
N GLY A 91 12.21 -7.05 9.42
CA GLY A 91 11.32 -8.00 10.08
C GLY A 91 10.00 -8.26 9.36
N PHE A 92 9.86 -7.89 8.09
CA PHE A 92 8.75 -8.37 7.25
C PHE A 92 9.10 -9.76 6.72
N GLU A 93 8.32 -10.77 7.08
CA GLU A 93 8.59 -12.16 6.69
C GLU A 93 7.30 -12.88 6.29
N TRP A 94 7.41 -13.99 5.55
CA TRP A 94 6.28 -14.91 5.41
C TRP A 94 6.06 -15.70 6.71
N GLU A 95 4.80 -16.00 7.04
CA GLU A 95 4.47 -16.87 8.17
C GLU A 95 4.49 -18.34 7.71
N PRO A 96 5.49 -19.15 8.09
CA PRO A 96 5.62 -20.54 7.65
C PRO A 96 4.47 -21.45 8.11
N TYR A 97 3.74 -21.07 9.16
CA TYR A 97 2.56 -21.83 9.62
C TYR A 97 1.24 -21.36 8.99
N SER A 98 1.29 -20.46 8.01
CA SER A 98 0.13 -19.94 7.30
C SER A 98 0.16 -20.31 5.81
N ASP A 99 -0.95 -20.07 5.13
CA ASP A 99 -1.03 -20.14 3.67
C ASP A 99 -0.10 -19.08 3.01
N PHE A 100 0.22 -19.27 1.73
CA PHE A 100 1.02 -18.34 0.93
C PHE A 100 0.46 -16.92 1.02
N GLY A 101 1.31 -15.89 0.89
CA GLY A 101 0.82 -14.50 0.86
C GLY A 101 0.36 -13.94 2.21
N HIS A 102 0.57 -14.66 3.32
CA HIS A 102 0.35 -14.17 4.68
C HIS A 102 1.69 -13.81 5.34
N MET A 103 1.86 -12.53 5.67
CA MET A 103 3.08 -12.04 6.33
C MET A 103 2.98 -12.08 7.86
N ARG A 104 4.15 -12.15 8.50
CA ARG A 104 4.37 -11.82 9.90
C ARG A 104 5.33 -10.64 10.00
N MET A 105 5.23 -9.91 11.11
CA MET A 105 6.01 -8.69 11.33
C MET A 105 6.76 -8.77 12.66
N GLY A 106 8.07 -8.58 12.63
CA GLY A 106 8.90 -8.37 13.82
C GLY A 106 8.73 -6.95 14.40
N PRO A 107 9.44 -6.60 15.48
CA PRO A 107 9.25 -5.33 16.19
C PRO A 107 9.40 -4.07 15.31
N TYR A 108 10.43 -4.02 14.45
CA TYR A 108 10.65 -2.89 13.55
C TYR A 108 9.57 -2.80 12.47
N ALA A 109 9.25 -3.92 11.82
CA ALA A 109 8.19 -4.01 10.83
C ALA A 109 6.83 -3.61 11.41
N SER A 110 6.48 -4.08 12.61
CA SER A 110 5.24 -3.73 13.29
C SER A 110 5.14 -2.23 13.56
N LEU A 111 6.23 -1.58 13.98
CA LEU A 111 6.26 -0.14 14.20
C LEU A 111 6.13 0.65 12.89
N ILE A 112 6.83 0.24 11.82
CA ILE A 112 6.70 0.84 10.48
C ILE A 112 5.26 0.73 9.99
N PHE A 113 4.65 -0.45 10.17
CA PHE A 113 3.28 -0.72 9.78
C PHE A 113 2.29 0.17 10.52
N ASP A 114 2.43 0.29 11.84
CA ASP A 114 1.59 1.17 12.68
C ASP A 114 1.75 2.65 12.30
N LEU A 115 2.96 3.10 11.99
CA LEU A 115 3.21 4.48 11.55
C LEU A 115 2.59 4.74 10.16
N ALA A 116 2.70 3.81 9.22
CA ALA A 116 2.03 3.90 7.93
C ALA A 116 0.50 3.91 8.07
N ALA A 117 -0.04 3.08 8.96
CA ALA A 117 -1.46 3.05 9.29
C ALA A 117 -1.95 4.40 9.84
N GLU A 118 -1.21 5.01 10.77
CA GLU A 118 -1.57 6.32 11.31
C GLU A 118 -1.42 7.44 10.27
N TYR A 119 -0.38 7.36 9.44
CA TYR A 119 -0.21 8.30 8.34
C TYR A 119 -1.38 8.24 7.35
N SER A 120 -1.88 7.04 7.04
CA SER A 120 -3.04 6.87 6.16
C SER A 120 -4.30 7.57 6.70
N ARG A 121 -4.50 7.57 8.03
CA ARG A 121 -5.61 8.30 8.68
C ARG A 121 -5.45 9.79 8.51
N ILE A 122 -4.26 10.33 8.83
CA ILE A 122 -3.95 11.76 8.68
C ILE A 122 -4.21 12.20 7.24
N VAL A 123 -3.77 11.39 6.27
CA VAL A 123 -3.98 11.65 4.84
C VAL A 123 -5.46 11.66 4.48
N ALA A 124 -6.25 10.68 4.91
CA ALA A 124 -7.68 10.61 4.64
C ALA A 124 -8.45 11.82 5.21
N HIS A 125 -8.19 12.18 6.48
CA HIS A 125 -8.83 13.32 7.15
C HIS A 125 -8.41 14.69 6.58
N SER A 126 -7.31 14.75 5.83
CA SER A 126 -6.84 15.99 5.19
C SER A 126 -7.52 16.32 3.86
N LEU A 127 -8.53 15.56 3.41
CA LEU A 127 -9.26 15.80 2.16
C LEU A 127 -10.19 17.03 2.19
N GLY A 128 -10.45 17.61 3.35
CA GLY A 128 -11.32 18.79 3.48
C GLY A 128 -12.82 18.49 3.50
N ILE A 129 -13.20 17.22 3.71
CA ILE A 129 -14.58 16.79 3.98
C ILE A 129 -14.66 16.08 5.34
N PRO A 130 -15.85 15.98 5.96
CA PRO A 130 -16.04 15.09 7.09
C PRO A 130 -15.69 13.65 6.70
N VAL A 131 -14.78 13.02 7.44
CA VAL A 131 -14.42 11.61 7.28
C VAL A 131 -14.76 10.87 8.57
N PHE A 132 -15.66 9.92 8.49
CA PHE A 132 -16.11 9.10 9.61
C PHE A 132 -15.32 7.80 9.66
N GLU A 133 -14.63 7.54 10.77
CA GLU A 133 -13.97 6.26 11.00
C GLU A 133 -14.99 5.20 11.37
N VAL A 134 -14.98 4.10 10.62
CA VAL A 134 -15.85 2.94 10.82
C VAL A 134 -15.01 1.67 10.95
N LYS A 135 -15.56 0.64 11.58
CA LYS A 135 -14.88 -0.65 11.78
C LYS A 135 -15.83 -1.80 11.51
N GLY A 136 -15.28 -2.87 10.94
CA GLY A 136 -16.06 -4.02 10.52
C GLY A 136 -15.62 -5.39 10.98
N THR A 137 -16.43 -6.35 10.55
CA THR A 137 -16.12 -7.78 10.65
C THR A 137 -15.38 -8.28 9.40
N ALA A 138 -14.78 -9.46 9.51
CA ALA A 138 -13.96 -10.06 8.45
C ALA A 138 -14.75 -10.89 7.43
N PHE A 139 -15.97 -11.35 7.75
CA PHE A 139 -16.72 -12.26 6.87
C PHE A 139 -18.20 -11.91 6.75
N PHE A 140 -18.75 -12.11 5.54
CA PHE A 140 -20.11 -11.72 5.17
C PHE A 140 -20.87 -12.89 4.55
N ASN A 141 -22.16 -12.99 4.82
CA ASN A 141 -22.99 -14.12 4.36
C ASN A 141 -23.35 -14.00 2.89
N LEU A 142 -22.94 -14.98 2.07
CA LEU A 142 -23.24 -15.02 0.62
C LEU A 142 -24.72 -15.25 0.31
N LYS A 143 -25.56 -15.58 1.30
CA LYS A 143 -27.03 -15.60 1.13
C LYS A 143 -27.64 -14.19 1.09
N VAL A 144 -26.93 -13.17 1.57
CA VAL A 144 -27.38 -11.78 1.52
C VAL A 144 -27.19 -11.25 0.11
N LYS A 145 -28.29 -10.99 -0.61
CA LYS A 145 -28.28 -10.63 -2.04
C LYS A 145 -27.29 -9.52 -2.40
N PRO A 146 -27.24 -8.37 -1.68
CA PRO A 146 -26.24 -7.33 -1.95
C PRO A 146 -24.78 -7.80 -1.84
N VAL A 147 -24.47 -8.65 -0.85
CA VAL A 147 -23.14 -9.23 -0.64
C VAL A 147 -22.79 -10.17 -1.79
N ARG A 148 -23.71 -11.06 -2.17
CA ARG A 148 -23.50 -12.01 -3.26
C ARG A 148 -23.25 -11.32 -4.59
N GLU A 149 -24.12 -10.38 -4.97
CA GLU A 149 -23.97 -9.64 -6.23
C GLU A 149 -22.67 -8.83 -6.26
N HIS A 150 -22.26 -8.25 -5.12
CA HIS A 150 -20.98 -7.54 -5.05
C HIS A 150 -19.79 -8.49 -5.22
N ALA A 151 -19.83 -9.67 -4.59
CA ALA A 151 -18.81 -10.71 -4.73
C ALA A 151 -18.71 -11.26 -6.17
N GLU A 152 -19.84 -11.48 -6.84
CA GLU A 152 -19.90 -11.91 -8.25
C GLU A 152 -19.25 -10.88 -9.19
N LEU A 153 -19.38 -9.58 -8.89
CA LEU A 153 -18.81 -8.47 -9.68
C LEU A 153 -17.32 -8.20 -9.39
N TYR A 154 -16.74 -8.82 -8.36
CA TYR A 154 -15.33 -8.61 -8.03
C TYR A 154 -14.40 -9.26 -9.07
N GLY A 155 -14.80 -10.41 -9.62
CA GLY A 155 -14.15 -11.03 -10.78
C GLY A 155 -12.81 -11.75 -10.49
N ASP A 156 -12.35 -11.79 -9.24
CA ASP A 156 -11.20 -12.59 -8.80
C ASP A 156 -11.60 -13.65 -7.76
N ARG A 157 -10.67 -14.56 -7.44
CA ARG A 157 -10.93 -15.65 -6.49
C ARG A 157 -11.08 -15.13 -5.06
N LEU A 158 -12.08 -15.66 -4.38
CA LEU A 158 -12.45 -15.28 -3.02
C LEU A 158 -12.21 -16.43 -2.04
N TYR A 159 -11.89 -16.09 -0.80
CA TYR A 159 -11.90 -17.05 0.30
C TYR A 159 -13.34 -17.24 0.78
N VAL A 160 -13.78 -18.50 0.82
CA VAL A 160 -15.09 -18.89 1.34
C VAL A 160 -14.90 -19.78 2.56
N VAL A 161 -15.56 -19.42 3.66
CA VAL A 161 -15.58 -20.14 4.93
C VAL A 161 -16.98 -20.71 5.14
N ARG A 162 -17.09 -22.02 5.34
CA ARG A 162 -18.37 -22.67 5.65
C ARG A 162 -18.64 -22.60 7.15
N THR A 163 -19.82 -22.14 7.53
CA THR A 163 -20.26 -22.00 8.93
C THR A 163 -21.66 -22.59 9.10
N ASP A 164 -22.15 -22.69 10.34
CA ASP A 164 -23.53 -23.11 10.63
C ASP A 164 -24.60 -22.19 9.99
N LYS A 165 -24.24 -20.94 9.69
CA LYS A 165 -25.12 -19.98 9.00
C LYS A 165 -25.06 -20.11 7.46
N GLY A 166 -24.17 -20.96 6.95
CA GLY A 166 -23.87 -21.17 5.54
C GLY A 166 -22.52 -20.60 5.11
N ASP A 167 -22.37 -20.41 3.81
CA ASP A 167 -21.14 -19.94 3.19
C ASP A 167 -20.92 -18.44 3.43
N MET A 168 -19.77 -18.12 4.00
CA MET A 168 -19.31 -16.78 4.29
C MET A 168 -18.14 -16.43 3.38
N VAL A 169 -18.12 -15.23 2.82
CA VAL A 169 -16.98 -14.71 2.08
C VAL A 169 -16.10 -13.87 3.02
N LEU A 170 -14.78 -14.08 3.00
CA LEU A 170 -13.86 -13.14 3.65
C LEU A 170 -13.85 -11.82 2.86
N ARG A 171 -13.88 -10.69 3.55
CA ARG A 171 -13.86 -9.38 2.91
C ARG A 171 -12.57 -9.20 2.09
N TYR A 172 -12.68 -8.69 0.87
CA TYR A 172 -11.56 -8.37 -0.03
C TYR A 172 -11.31 -6.86 -0.18
N ALA A 173 -12.19 -6.06 0.43
CA ALA A 173 -12.20 -4.60 0.54
C ALA A 173 -13.16 -4.20 1.68
N ALA A 174 -13.16 -2.93 2.10
CA ALA A 174 -14.04 -2.46 3.18
C ALA A 174 -15.52 -2.32 2.74
N CYS A 175 -15.79 -2.34 1.42
CA CYS A 175 -17.10 -2.10 0.80
C CYS A 175 -18.26 -2.78 1.55
N HIS A 176 -18.18 -4.10 1.77
CA HIS A 176 -19.26 -4.85 2.43
C HIS A 176 -19.62 -4.29 3.80
N GLN A 177 -18.61 -4.04 4.64
CA GLN A 177 -18.85 -3.50 5.97
C GLN A 177 -19.45 -2.10 5.85
N GLN A 178 -18.73 -1.20 5.19
CA GLN A 178 -19.07 0.21 5.19
C GLN A 178 -20.47 0.41 4.61
N PHE A 179 -20.81 -0.29 3.52
CA PHE A 179 -22.12 -0.17 2.90
C PHE A 179 -23.23 -0.78 3.75
N SER A 180 -22.97 -1.92 4.41
CA SER A 180 -23.95 -2.54 5.32
C SER A 180 -24.25 -1.67 6.55
N LEU A 181 -23.32 -0.81 6.96
CA LEU A 181 -23.46 0.12 8.08
C LEU A 181 -24.09 1.44 7.65
N ILE A 182 -23.64 2.02 6.54
CA ILE A 182 -24.09 3.32 6.04
C ILE A 182 -25.52 3.25 5.50
N LYS A 183 -26.00 2.08 5.05
CA LYS A 183 -27.41 1.91 4.64
C LYS A 183 -28.40 2.25 5.77
N ASP A 184 -27.98 2.15 7.03
CA ASP A 184 -28.81 2.41 8.20
C ASP A 184 -28.76 3.89 8.64
N TRP A 185 -27.98 4.72 7.95
CA TRP A 185 -27.85 6.14 8.25
C TRP A 185 -28.98 6.93 7.60
N THR A 186 -29.42 7.98 8.29
CA THR A 186 -30.31 8.99 7.70
C THR A 186 -29.46 10.08 7.08
N ILE A 187 -29.48 10.20 5.74
CA ILE A 187 -28.61 11.10 4.98
C ILE A 187 -29.48 12.11 4.22
N SER A 188 -29.11 13.38 4.25
CA SER A 188 -29.69 14.47 3.45
C SER A 188 -28.69 14.97 2.40
N TYR A 189 -29.17 15.66 1.35
CA TYR A 189 -28.31 16.36 0.39
C TYR A 189 -27.33 17.35 1.04
N LYS A 190 -27.62 17.82 2.27
CA LYS A 190 -26.74 18.73 3.03
C LYS A 190 -25.54 18.03 3.65
N ASP A 191 -25.64 16.72 3.86
CA ASP A 191 -24.59 15.91 4.48
C ASP A 191 -23.54 15.44 3.46
N LEU A 192 -23.86 15.56 2.16
CA LEU A 192 -22.95 15.23 1.06
C LEU A 192 -22.10 16.46 0.68
N PRO A 193 -20.79 16.30 0.43
CA PRO A 193 -20.03 15.05 0.45
C PRO A 193 -19.49 14.66 1.83
N PHE A 194 -19.38 13.36 2.11
CA PHE A 194 -18.66 12.82 3.27
C PHE A 194 -17.86 11.57 2.91
N GLY A 195 -16.88 11.22 3.74
CA GLY A 195 -16.07 10.01 3.61
C GLY A 195 -16.35 9.00 4.73
N ALA A 196 -16.30 7.71 4.41
CA ALA A 196 -16.23 6.63 5.39
C ALA A 196 -14.86 5.93 5.26
N PHE A 197 -14.12 5.86 6.36
CA PHE A 197 -12.74 5.38 6.37
C PHE A 197 -12.57 4.16 7.28
N GLU A 198 -11.88 3.14 6.80
CA GLU A 198 -11.47 1.97 7.60
C GLU A 198 -10.11 1.45 7.12
N ILE A 199 -9.24 1.08 8.07
CA ILE A 199 -8.08 0.22 7.75
C ILE A 199 -8.53 -1.24 7.76
N ALA A 200 -9.01 -1.72 6.63
CA ALA A 200 -9.65 -3.02 6.47
C ALA A 200 -8.64 -4.15 6.22
N ASP A 201 -8.58 -5.11 7.17
CA ASP A 201 -7.94 -6.42 7.02
C ASP A 201 -8.65 -7.25 5.95
N SER A 202 -8.08 -7.27 4.75
CA SER A 202 -8.69 -7.73 3.51
C SER A 202 -7.99 -8.97 2.96
N TYR A 203 -8.75 -9.85 2.32
CA TYR A 203 -8.31 -11.15 1.85
C TYR A 203 -8.65 -11.35 0.37
N ARG A 204 -7.64 -11.71 -0.43
CA ARG A 204 -7.80 -12.01 -1.87
C ARG A 204 -7.07 -13.30 -2.18
N TYR A 205 -7.70 -14.25 -2.86
CA TYR A 205 -7.07 -15.54 -3.13
C TYR A 205 -6.15 -15.48 -4.36
N GLU A 206 -5.06 -14.72 -4.24
CA GLU A 206 -4.02 -14.53 -5.27
C GLU A 206 -3.32 -15.86 -5.63
N GLN A 207 -2.72 -15.97 -6.81
CA GLN A 207 -1.97 -17.20 -7.15
C GLN A 207 -0.71 -17.26 -6.29
N SER A 208 -0.36 -18.44 -5.77
CA SER A 208 0.80 -18.58 -4.88
C SER A 208 2.11 -18.13 -5.55
N GLY A 209 2.25 -18.37 -6.86
CA GLY A 209 3.42 -17.93 -7.64
C GLY A 209 3.48 -16.43 -7.92
N GLU A 210 2.42 -15.67 -7.62
CA GLU A 210 2.38 -14.22 -7.84
C GLU A 210 2.63 -13.43 -6.53
N ALA A 211 2.69 -14.10 -5.37
CA ALA A 211 2.87 -13.45 -4.08
C ALA A 211 4.27 -12.83 -3.95
N GLU A 212 4.32 -11.58 -3.50
CA GLU A 212 5.55 -10.81 -3.31
C GLU A 212 5.43 -10.01 -2.01
N LEU A 213 6.45 -10.13 -1.15
CA LEU A 213 6.43 -9.56 0.19
C LEU A 213 6.19 -8.05 0.14
N CYS A 214 5.26 -7.57 0.96
CA CYS A 214 4.78 -6.19 0.98
C CYS A 214 4.17 -5.66 -0.33
N PHE A 215 3.95 -6.47 -1.38
CA PHE A 215 3.39 -5.96 -2.63
C PHE A 215 2.14 -6.72 -3.09
N ARG A 216 2.22 -8.05 -3.17
CA ARG A 216 1.12 -8.92 -3.57
C ARG A 216 0.90 -10.00 -2.53
N LEU A 217 -0.23 -9.94 -1.85
CA LEU A 217 -0.51 -10.68 -0.63
C LEU A 217 -1.89 -11.30 -0.70
N ARG A 218 -2.11 -12.38 0.06
CA ARG A 218 -3.43 -12.99 0.25
C ARG A 218 -4.21 -12.38 1.41
N ARG A 219 -3.48 -11.80 2.38
CA ARG A 219 -4.01 -10.95 3.44
C ARG A 219 -3.24 -9.63 3.45
N PHE A 220 -3.94 -8.51 3.42
CA PHE A 220 -3.35 -7.18 3.41
C PHE A 220 -4.30 -6.16 4.05
N TYR A 221 -3.79 -4.99 4.43
CA TYR A 221 -4.58 -3.96 5.07
C TYR A 221 -4.77 -2.77 4.14
N MET A 222 -6.02 -2.51 3.81
CA MET A 222 -6.40 -1.41 2.92
C MET A 222 -6.92 -0.24 3.76
N PRO A 223 -6.27 0.93 3.78
CA PRO A 223 -6.83 2.16 4.33
C PRO A 223 -7.88 2.69 3.34
N ASP A 224 -9.03 2.03 3.34
CA ASP A 224 -10.09 2.17 2.35
C ASP A 224 -10.99 3.34 2.72
N LEU A 225 -11.16 4.25 1.76
CA LEU A 225 -11.98 5.44 1.88
C LEU A 225 -13.07 5.41 0.81
N HIS A 226 -14.33 5.45 1.26
CA HIS A 226 -15.47 5.63 0.38
C HIS A 226 -16.00 7.06 0.52
N VAL A 227 -15.92 7.86 -0.54
CA VAL A 227 -16.49 9.22 -0.57
C VAL A 227 -17.86 9.18 -1.24
N PHE A 228 -18.88 9.59 -0.50
CA PHE A 228 -20.26 9.64 -0.96
C PHE A 228 -20.56 11.04 -1.49
N VAL A 229 -21.00 11.12 -2.73
CA VAL A 229 -21.30 12.38 -3.42
C VAL A 229 -22.69 12.31 -4.06
N LYS A 230 -23.28 13.46 -4.40
CA LYS A 230 -24.70 13.50 -4.80
C LYS A 230 -24.98 12.87 -6.16
N ASP A 231 -24.04 13.00 -7.10
CA ASP A 231 -24.17 12.63 -8.50
C ASP A 231 -22.79 12.45 -9.16
N GLU A 232 -22.78 12.01 -10.41
CA GLU A 232 -21.56 11.71 -11.16
C GLU A 232 -20.74 12.95 -11.53
N GLU A 233 -21.39 14.09 -11.75
CA GLU A 233 -20.68 15.34 -12.08
C GLU A 233 -19.89 15.85 -10.87
N GLU A 234 -20.45 15.70 -9.67
CA GLU A 234 -19.70 15.92 -8.44
C GLU A 234 -18.61 14.85 -8.23
N ALA A 235 -18.88 13.59 -8.57
CA ALA A 235 -17.88 12.52 -8.50
C ALA A 235 -16.63 12.84 -9.34
N LYS A 236 -16.81 13.29 -10.59
CA LYS A 236 -15.70 13.71 -11.49
C LYS A 236 -14.86 14.83 -10.87
N LYS A 237 -15.49 15.81 -10.22
CA LYS A 237 -14.77 16.89 -9.51
C LYS A 237 -13.96 16.37 -8.32
N TRP A 238 -14.54 15.45 -7.54
CA TRP A 238 -13.83 14.83 -6.41
C TRP A 238 -12.70 13.91 -6.85
N VAL A 239 -12.81 13.22 -8.00
CA VAL A 239 -11.69 12.47 -8.57
C VAL A 239 -10.48 13.37 -8.77
N PHE A 240 -10.66 14.62 -9.23
CA PHE A 240 -9.55 15.56 -9.38
C PHE A 240 -8.90 15.96 -8.05
N ILE A 241 -9.70 16.17 -6.99
CA ILE A 241 -9.18 16.51 -5.66
C ILE A 241 -8.41 15.32 -5.07
N ILE A 242 -8.97 14.12 -5.17
CA ILE A 242 -8.34 12.88 -4.69
C ILE A 242 -7.09 12.58 -5.52
N HIS A 243 -7.12 12.79 -6.83
CA HIS A 243 -5.96 12.67 -7.71
C HIS A 243 -4.81 13.56 -7.24
N ASP A 244 -5.06 14.87 -7.05
CA ASP A 244 -4.05 15.81 -6.58
C ASP A 244 -3.48 15.35 -5.22
N LYS A 245 -4.33 14.82 -4.34
CA LYS A 245 -3.89 14.25 -3.07
C LYS A 245 -2.97 13.04 -3.26
N ILE A 246 -3.36 12.05 -4.07
CA ILE A 246 -2.56 10.84 -4.34
C ILE A 246 -1.19 11.22 -4.93
N MET A 247 -1.16 12.12 -5.91
CA MET A 247 0.07 12.59 -6.54
C MET A 247 0.97 13.32 -5.55
N ASN A 248 0.41 14.21 -4.72
CA ASN A 248 1.16 14.95 -3.71
C ASN A 248 1.76 14.02 -2.65
N GLU A 249 1.03 13.00 -2.19
CA GLU A 249 1.54 12.04 -1.20
C GLU A 249 2.69 11.20 -1.75
N MET A 250 2.66 10.82 -3.04
CA MET A 250 3.76 10.12 -3.69
C MET A 250 4.94 11.05 -4.02
N ALA A 251 4.67 12.32 -4.36
CA ALA A 251 5.69 13.34 -4.58
C ALA A 251 6.53 13.63 -3.32
N LYS A 252 5.94 13.53 -2.11
CA LYS A 252 6.69 13.58 -0.84
C LYS A 252 7.75 12.49 -0.71
N LEU A 253 7.59 11.36 -1.41
CA LEU A 253 8.61 10.31 -1.51
C LEU A 253 9.63 10.57 -2.64
N GLY A 254 9.49 11.66 -3.40
CA GLY A 254 10.30 11.93 -4.58
C GLY A 254 9.95 11.03 -5.77
N ARG A 255 8.72 10.55 -5.83
CA ARG A 255 8.22 9.64 -6.87
C ARG A 255 7.06 10.28 -7.62
N ASN A 256 6.78 9.76 -8.81
CA ASN A 256 5.68 10.19 -9.66
C ASN A 256 4.93 8.96 -10.17
N TYR A 257 3.66 9.13 -10.53
CA TYR A 257 2.85 8.06 -11.08
C TYR A 257 2.65 8.23 -12.59
N GLU A 258 2.52 7.09 -13.24
CA GLU A 258 1.90 6.93 -14.56
C GLU A 258 0.53 6.27 -14.37
N LEU A 259 -0.42 6.62 -15.22
CA LEU A 259 -1.83 6.27 -15.02
C LEU A 259 -2.30 5.23 -16.02
N LEU A 260 -3.01 4.22 -15.51
CA LEU A 260 -3.80 3.27 -16.28
C LEU A 260 -5.28 3.47 -15.93
N VAL A 261 -6.07 3.90 -16.90
CA VAL A 261 -7.50 4.14 -16.75
C VAL A 261 -8.29 2.97 -17.32
N ASN A 262 -8.96 2.21 -16.47
CA ASN A 262 -9.78 1.07 -16.85
C ASN A 262 -11.26 1.48 -16.95
N LEU A 263 -11.94 1.11 -18.03
CA LEU A 263 -13.37 1.35 -18.26
C LEU A 263 -14.09 0.01 -18.37
N SER A 264 -15.16 -0.17 -17.60
CA SER A 264 -15.81 -1.49 -17.50
C SER A 264 -16.57 -1.90 -18.78
N SER A 265 -16.82 -0.98 -19.72
CA SER A 265 -17.35 -1.31 -21.04
C SER A 265 -17.06 -0.20 -22.07
N PRO A 266 -17.29 -0.44 -23.38
CA PRO A 266 -17.21 0.61 -24.40
C PRO A 266 -18.22 1.74 -24.16
N GLN A 267 -19.39 1.45 -23.59
CA GLN A 267 -20.37 2.47 -23.24
C GLN A 267 -19.87 3.37 -22.10
N GLN A 268 -19.12 2.82 -21.14
CA GLN A 268 -18.48 3.65 -20.11
C GLN A 268 -17.35 4.49 -20.70
N TYR A 269 -16.62 3.99 -21.71
CA TYR A 269 -15.64 4.81 -22.42
C TYR A 269 -16.28 6.05 -23.03
N GLU A 270 -17.38 5.90 -23.78
CA GLU A 270 -18.11 7.05 -24.33
C GLU A 270 -18.61 8.02 -23.24
N ARG A 271 -19.11 7.49 -22.12
CA ARG A 271 -19.58 8.30 -20.97
C ARG A 271 -18.49 9.16 -20.34
N TYR A 272 -17.26 8.66 -20.28
CA TYR A 272 -16.12 9.30 -19.61
C TYR A 272 -15.08 9.87 -20.58
N ARG A 273 -15.31 9.85 -21.90
CA ARG A 273 -14.33 10.25 -22.91
C ARG A 273 -13.79 11.66 -22.67
N ASP A 274 -14.68 12.63 -22.52
CA ASP A 274 -14.30 14.03 -22.29
C ASP A 274 -13.58 14.21 -20.95
N PHE A 275 -14.01 13.47 -19.92
CA PHE A 275 -13.38 13.46 -18.60
C PHE A 275 -11.96 12.90 -18.65
N ILE A 276 -11.71 11.84 -19.42
CA ILE A 276 -10.37 11.24 -19.59
C ILE A 276 -9.43 12.23 -20.30
N VAL A 277 -9.92 12.93 -21.33
CA VAL A 277 -9.15 13.97 -22.01
C VAL A 277 -8.84 15.13 -21.07
N GLU A 278 -9.83 15.57 -20.27
CA GLU A 278 -9.62 16.60 -19.24
C GLU A 278 -8.59 16.16 -18.19
N LEU A 279 -8.63 14.89 -17.78
CA LEU A 279 -7.65 14.29 -16.87
C LEU A 279 -6.24 14.30 -17.45
N ALA A 280 -6.07 13.84 -18.70
CA ALA A 280 -4.77 13.88 -19.39
C ALA A 280 -4.24 15.31 -19.48
N ARG A 281 -5.12 16.27 -19.80
CA ARG A 281 -4.78 17.70 -19.89
C ARG A 281 -4.35 18.29 -18.55
N LYS A 282 -5.11 18.02 -17.47
CA LYS A 282 -4.80 18.52 -16.13
C LYS A 282 -3.46 17.98 -15.62
N ILE A 283 -3.19 16.71 -15.89
CA ILE A 283 -1.93 16.05 -15.47
C ILE A 283 -0.75 16.49 -16.35
N GLY A 284 -1.03 16.90 -17.59
CA GLY A 284 0.01 17.25 -18.56
C GLY A 284 0.79 16.04 -19.06
N LYS A 285 0.19 14.84 -19.01
CA LYS A 285 0.80 13.57 -19.44
C LYS A 285 -0.20 12.72 -20.22
N PRO A 286 0.28 11.83 -21.12
CA PRO A 286 -0.58 10.83 -21.72
C PRO A 286 -1.09 9.83 -20.68
N LEU A 287 -2.25 9.23 -20.97
CA LEU A 287 -2.87 8.19 -20.16
C LEU A 287 -2.96 6.90 -20.98
N LEU A 288 -2.64 5.77 -20.36
CA LEU A 288 -3.00 4.48 -20.94
C LEU A 288 -4.43 4.16 -20.54
N VAL A 289 -5.28 3.85 -21.51
CA VAL A 289 -6.69 3.55 -21.29
C VAL A 289 -6.98 2.13 -21.73
N ALA A 290 -7.57 1.34 -20.84
CA ALA A 290 -7.99 -0.04 -21.08
C ALA A 290 -9.52 -0.14 -21.05
N ILE A 291 -10.11 -0.53 -22.18
CA ILE A 291 -11.55 -0.65 -22.35
C ILE A 291 -11.93 -2.12 -22.36
N TYR A 292 -12.71 -2.54 -21.38
CA TYR A 292 -13.20 -3.91 -21.29
C TYR A 292 -14.30 -4.18 -22.33
N PRO A 293 -14.41 -5.41 -22.85
CA PRO A 293 -15.47 -5.76 -23.77
C PRO A 293 -16.85 -5.79 -23.07
N PRO A 294 -17.95 -5.64 -23.83
CA PRO A 294 -19.29 -5.79 -23.29
C PRO A 294 -19.52 -7.15 -22.60
N GLY A 295 -20.36 -7.18 -21.57
CA GLY A 295 -20.74 -8.41 -20.86
C GLY A 295 -19.82 -8.80 -19.70
N ILE A 296 -18.72 -8.06 -19.47
CA ILE A 296 -17.92 -8.15 -18.25
C ILE A 296 -18.36 -7.03 -17.33
N ASN A 297 -19.03 -7.37 -16.22
CA ASN A 297 -19.51 -6.38 -15.27
C ASN A 297 -18.55 -6.28 -14.09
N TYR A 298 -18.03 -5.08 -13.87
CA TYR A 298 -17.40 -4.67 -12.61
C TYR A 298 -18.38 -3.80 -11.82
N TYR A 299 -18.15 -3.66 -10.52
CA TYR A 299 -18.95 -2.74 -9.71
C TYR A 299 -18.66 -1.27 -10.02
N TRP A 300 -17.44 -0.95 -10.46
CA TRP A 300 -17.02 0.38 -10.89
C TRP A 300 -17.27 0.61 -12.39
N THR A 301 -17.46 1.88 -12.77
CA THR A 301 -17.59 2.30 -14.18
C THR A 301 -16.27 2.77 -14.79
N ILE A 302 -15.44 3.43 -13.97
CA ILE A 302 -14.08 3.85 -14.30
C ILE A 302 -13.20 3.59 -13.07
N ASN A 303 -12.00 3.04 -13.31
CA ASN A 303 -10.96 2.81 -12.29
C ASN A 303 -9.64 3.42 -12.79
N ILE A 304 -9.16 4.43 -12.08
CA ILE A 304 -7.87 5.09 -12.35
C ILE A 304 -6.84 4.47 -11.41
N GLU A 305 -5.89 3.76 -11.99
CA GLU A 305 -4.78 3.13 -11.30
C GLU A 305 -3.51 3.98 -11.38
N TYR A 306 -2.77 4.05 -10.27
CA TYR A 306 -1.57 4.85 -10.13
C TYR A 306 -0.35 3.93 -10.02
N HIS A 307 0.48 3.91 -11.06
CA HIS A 307 1.61 3.00 -11.20
C HIS A 307 2.94 3.70 -11.00
N ILE A 308 3.76 3.21 -10.06
CA ILE A 308 5.19 3.55 -10.02
C ILE A 308 5.98 2.59 -10.89
N LEU A 309 7.14 3.00 -11.37
CA LEU A 309 8.13 2.10 -11.94
C LEU A 309 9.13 1.68 -10.86
N ASP A 310 9.13 0.42 -10.44
CA ASP A 310 10.06 -0.08 -9.42
C ASP A 310 11.51 -0.15 -9.95
N ARG A 311 12.47 -0.40 -9.05
CA ARG A 311 13.91 -0.48 -9.41
C ARG A 311 14.24 -1.54 -10.46
N LEU A 312 13.36 -2.53 -10.69
CA LEU A 312 13.51 -3.56 -11.72
C LEU A 312 12.78 -3.20 -13.02
N ASN A 313 12.35 -1.95 -13.18
CA ASN A 313 11.56 -1.46 -14.30
C ASN A 313 10.24 -2.22 -14.47
N ARG A 314 9.55 -2.49 -13.36
CA ARG A 314 8.21 -3.10 -13.38
C ARG A 314 7.16 -2.06 -12.98
N PRO A 315 6.06 -1.91 -13.74
CA PRO A 315 4.96 -1.06 -13.32
C PRO A 315 4.25 -1.71 -12.12
N ARG A 316 4.07 -0.93 -11.07
CA ARG A 316 3.53 -1.35 -9.78
C ARG A 316 2.40 -0.42 -9.38
N GLU A 317 1.18 -0.93 -9.47
CA GLU A 317 -0.01 -0.23 -8.95
C GLU A 317 0.12 -0.05 -7.44
N VAL A 318 0.00 1.19 -6.96
CA VAL A 318 -0.02 1.52 -5.53
C VAL A 318 -1.37 2.10 -5.16
N GLY A 319 -1.78 3.21 -5.77
CA GLY A 319 -3.05 3.90 -5.50
C GLY A 319 -4.13 3.62 -6.55
N THR A 320 -5.38 3.91 -6.18
CA THR A 320 -6.54 3.80 -7.08
C THR A 320 -7.64 4.80 -6.70
N VAL A 321 -8.39 5.28 -7.70
CA VAL A 321 -9.67 5.99 -7.53
C VAL A 321 -10.69 5.40 -8.50
N GLN A 322 -11.86 5.04 -8.00
CA GLN A 322 -12.90 4.38 -8.80
C GLN A 322 -14.23 5.09 -8.62
N ILE A 323 -14.99 5.28 -9.71
CA ILE A 323 -16.38 5.76 -9.65
C ILE A 323 -17.32 4.56 -9.69
N ASP A 324 -18.23 4.50 -8.71
CA ASP A 324 -19.28 3.50 -8.58
C ASP A 324 -20.65 4.17 -8.50
N ILE A 325 -21.50 3.85 -9.48
CA ILE A 325 -22.88 4.36 -9.59
C ILE A 325 -23.94 3.29 -9.26
N GLY A 326 -23.53 2.09 -8.86
CA GLY A 326 -24.38 0.91 -8.70
C GLY A 326 -24.51 0.39 -7.28
N ASN A 327 -23.44 0.39 -6.48
CA ASN A 327 -23.46 -0.24 -5.15
C ASN A 327 -24.37 0.49 -4.16
N ALA A 328 -24.51 1.81 -4.24
CA ALA A 328 -25.45 2.55 -3.39
C ALA A 328 -26.87 1.98 -3.51
N LYS A 329 -27.34 1.75 -4.76
CA LYS A 329 -28.64 1.12 -5.03
C LYS A 329 -28.69 -0.34 -4.58
N ARG A 330 -27.61 -1.10 -4.81
CA ARG A 330 -27.52 -2.53 -4.43
C ARG A 330 -27.63 -2.73 -2.92
N PHE A 331 -26.97 -1.89 -2.13
CA PHE A 331 -26.96 -1.98 -0.67
C PHE A 331 -28.07 -1.16 -0.01
N GLY A 332 -28.82 -0.36 -0.76
CA GLY A 332 -29.92 0.46 -0.26
C GLY A 332 -29.48 1.72 0.48
N ILE A 333 -28.31 2.27 0.14
CA ILE A 333 -27.81 3.53 0.70
C ILE A 333 -28.52 4.69 -0.01
N LYS A 334 -29.30 5.45 0.74
CA LYS A 334 -30.14 6.53 0.19
C LYS A 334 -29.83 7.86 0.86
N TYR A 335 -30.13 8.95 0.18
CA TYR A 335 -30.23 10.28 0.76
C TYR A 335 -31.53 10.98 0.34
N MET A 336 -32.00 11.90 1.17
CA MET A 336 -33.14 12.77 0.87
C MET A 336 -32.66 14.04 0.17
N ASP A 337 -33.11 14.25 -1.07
CA ASP A 337 -32.75 15.43 -1.87
C ASP A 337 -33.57 16.68 -1.47
N LYS A 338 -33.22 17.84 -2.04
CA LYS A 338 -33.85 19.15 -1.78
C LYS A 338 -35.37 19.14 -1.99
N ASP A 339 -35.85 18.32 -2.92
CA ASP A 339 -37.27 18.18 -3.27
C ASP A 339 -38.01 17.13 -2.43
N GLY A 340 -37.34 16.51 -1.45
CA GLY A 340 -37.88 15.44 -0.61
C GLY A 340 -37.86 14.06 -1.27
N SER A 341 -37.31 13.92 -2.48
CA SER A 341 -37.16 12.63 -3.14
C SER A 341 -36.01 11.80 -2.56
N GLU A 342 -36.19 10.48 -2.50
CA GLU A 342 -35.10 9.56 -2.16
C GLU A 342 -34.22 9.32 -3.40
N LYS A 343 -32.91 9.56 -3.26
CA LYS A 343 -31.90 9.31 -4.29
C LYS A 343 -30.78 8.41 -3.75
N TYR A 344 -29.97 7.88 -4.65
CA TYR A 344 -28.80 7.07 -4.32
C TYR A 344 -27.54 7.90 -4.60
N PRO A 345 -26.59 8.01 -3.64
CA PRO A 345 -25.34 8.71 -3.89
C PRO A 345 -24.46 7.94 -4.88
N VAL A 346 -23.54 8.65 -5.54
CA VAL A 346 -22.40 8.04 -6.22
C VAL A 346 -21.29 7.83 -5.19
N ILE A 347 -20.56 6.72 -5.31
CA ILE A 347 -19.52 6.33 -4.38
C ILE A 347 -18.17 6.38 -5.11
N LEU A 348 -17.21 7.08 -4.52
CA LEU A 348 -15.81 7.01 -4.92
C LEU A 348 -15.08 6.03 -4.01
N HIS A 349 -14.45 5.01 -4.58
CA HIS A 349 -13.57 4.11 -3.83
C HIS A 349 -12.13 4.59 -3.99
N THR A 350 -11.41 4.76 -2.90
CA THR A 350 -9.99 5.10 -2.98
C THR A 350 -9.21 4.60 -1.78
N ALA A 351 -7.97 4.16 -2.05
CA ALA A 351 -6.93 4.07 -1.05
C ALA A 351 -5.84 5.07 -1.44
N ILE A 352 -5.80 6.23 -0.78
CA ILE A 352 -4.98 7.38 -1.22
C ILE A 352 -3.48 7.01 -1.31
N ILE A 353 -2.99 6.29 -0.31
CA ILE A 353 -1.59 5.81 -0.30
C ILE A 353 -1.43 4.37 -0.80
N GLY A 354 -2.53 3.75 -1.26
CA GLY A 354 -2.60 2.31 -1.52
C GLY A 354 -2.84 1.47 -0.27
N SER A 355 -2.70 0.14 -0.38
CA SER A 355 -2.62 -0.71 0.82
C SER A 355 -1.39 -0.35 1.65
N LEU A 356 -1.44 -0.58 2.97
CA LEU A 356 -0.32 -0.25 3.85
C LEU A 356 0.97 -0.96 3.39
N GLU A 357 0.85 -2.20 2.95
CA GLU A 357 1.96 -2.98 2.46
C GLU A 357 2.53 -2.40 1.16
N ARG A 358 1.68 -2.07 0.17
CA ARG A 358 2.15 -1.45 -1.09
C ARG A 358 2.81 -0.09 -0.84
N TYR A 359 2.32 0.68 0.12
CA TYR A 359 2.98 1.92 0.54
C TYR A 359 4.34 1.65 1.18
N ILE A 360 4.45 0.65 2.05
CA ILE A 360 5.73 0.20 2.62
C ILE A 360 6.69 -0.28 1.52
N TYR A 361 6.21 -1.04 0.54
CA TYR A 361 7.01 -1.43 -0.62
C TYR A 361 7.53 -0.19 -1.35
N ALA A 362 6.67 0.79 -1.64
CA ALA A 362 7.07 2.03 -2.30
C ALA A 362 8.12 2.81 -1.50
N LEU A 363 8.02 2.84 -0.16
CA LEU A 363 9.01 3.46 0.73
C LEU A 363 10.37 2.78 0.63
N PHE A 364 10.41 1.45 0.69
CA PHE A 364 11.65 0.69 0.61
C PHE A 364 12.27 0.73 -0.80
N ASP A 365 11.47 0.60 -1.84
CA ASP A 365 11.92 0.72 -3.24
C ASP A 365 12.53 2.11 -3.47
N THR A 366 11.85 3.17 -3.03
CA THR A 366 12.35 4.55 -3.08
C THR A 366 13.64 4.73 -2.29
N ALA A 367 13.75 4.16 -1.09
CA ALA A 367 14.98 4.19 -0.31
C ALA A 367 16.15 3.56 -1.09
N LEU A 368 15.91 2.46 -1.79
CA LEU A 368 16.92 1.73 -2.57
C LEU A 368 17.31 2.41 -3.89
N LEU A 369 16.62 3.47 -4.30
CA LEU A 369 17.05 4.33 -5.41
C LEU A 369 18.13 5.34 -4.97
N LYS A 370 18.25 5.62 -3.66
CA LYS A 370 19.24 6.56 -3.13
C LYS A 370 20.64 5.92 -3.08
N LYS A 371 21.68 6.75 -3.25
CA LYS A 371 23.10 6.32 -3.10
C LYS A 371 23.37 5.67 -1.74
N LYS A 372 22.74 6.18 -0.68
CA LYS A 372 22.71 5.59 0.66
C LYS A 372 21.27 5.29 1.04
N PRO A 373 20.83 4.03 0.97
CA PRO A 373 19.45 3.70 1.26
C PRO A 373 19.05 4.06 2.69
N MET A 374 17.95 4.81 2.82
CA MET A 374 17.36 5.13 4.10
C MET A 374 15.88 5.48 3.92
N LEU A 375 15.07 5.07 4.90
CA LEU A 375 13.68 5.50 5.01
C LEU A 375 13.61 6.97 5.48
N PRO A 376 12.51 7.68 5.19
CA PRO A 376 12.23 8.99 5.79
C PRO A 376 12.28 8.91 7.32
N THR A 377 12.85 9.95 7.96
CA THR A 377 13.06 10.00 9.42
C THR A 377 11.79 9.66 10.21
N TRP A 378 10.62 10.12 9.79
CA TRP A 378 9.36 9.90 10.52
C TRP A 378 8.94 8.42 10.61
N ILE A 379 9.31 7.57 9.65
CA ILE A 379 8.91 6.16 9.62
C ILE A 379 10.01 5.21 10.09
N THR A 380 11.27 5.66 10.13
CA THR A 380 12.39 4.81 10.54
C THR A 380 12.24 4.32 11.99
N PRO A 381 12.36 3.01 12.29
CA PRO A 381 12.17 2.48 13.65
C PRO A 381 13.06 3.15 14.69
N VAL A 382 14.32 3.39 14.34
CA VAL A 382 15.31 4.10 15.17
C VAL A 382 15.73 5.36 14.44
N GLN A 383 15.29 6.51 14.95
CA GLN A 383 15.61 7.81 14.36
C GLN A 383 16.99 8.27 14.80
N VAL A 384 17.34 8.01 16.06
CA VAL A 384 18.64 8.37 16.63
C VAL A 384 19.23 7.17 17.37
N ARG A 385 20.53 6.92 17.18
CA ARG A 385 21.30 5.97 18.00
C ARG A 385 22.42 6.70 18.71
N VAL A 386 22.47 6.59 20.03
CA VAL A 386 23.53 7.16 20.86
C VAL A 386 24.56 6.08 21.17
N ILE A 387 25.84 6.37 20.92
CA ILE A 387 26.96 5.45 21.12
C ILE A 387 27.98 6.11 22.05
N PRO A 388 28.05 5.68 23.32
CA PRO A 388 29.13 6.11 24.20
C PRO A 388 30.45 5.42 23.83
N VAL A 389 31.55 6.17 23.82
CA VAL A 389 32.89 5.63 23.50
C VAL A 389 33.45 4.71 24.60
N SER A 390 33.02 4.90 25.84
CA SER A 390 33.32 4.04 27.00
C SER A 390 32.16 4.04 27.99
N LYS A 391 32.19 3.13 28.98
CA LYS A 391 31.17 3.05 30.03
C LYS A 391 31.09 4.31 30.89
N ASP A 392 32.17 5.09 30.96
CA ASP A 392 32.23 6.33 31.74
C ASP A 392 31.25 7.40 31.22
N TYR A 393 30.92 7.35 29.92
CA TYR A 393 30.02 8.31 29.26
C TYR A 393 28.57 7.84 29.16
N MET A 394 28.22 6.71 29.79
CA MET A 394 26.86 6.16 29.76
C MET A 394 25.82 7.15 30.32
N LYS A 395 26.10 7.80 31.44
CA LYS A 395 25.18 8.78 32.04
C LYS A 395 24.87 9.95 31.10
N TYR A 396 25.88 10.39 30.33
CA TYR A 396 25.69 11.46 29.35
C TYR A 396 24.90 10.98 28.12
N ALA A 397 25.16 9.75 27.65
CA ALA A 397 24.39 9.13 26.60
C ALA A 397 22.90 8.94 26.98
N GLU A 398 22.63 8.53 28.22
CA GLU A 398 21.27 8.40 28.77
C GLU A 398 20.56 9.75 28.83
N LYS A 399 21.23 10.80 29.35
CA LYS A 399 20.69 12.16 29.36
C LYS A 399 20.27 12.63 27.96
N ILE A 400 21.13 12.43 26.96
CA ILE A 400 20.81 12.80 25.57
C ILE A 400 19.61 12.00 25.05
N ALA A 401 19.58 10.69 25.28
CA ALA A 401 18.48 9.85 24.87
C ALA A 401 17.16 10.23 25.56
N ASP A 402 17.19 10.63 26.84
CA ASP A 402 16.01 11.12 27.56
C ASP A 402 15.48 12.42 26.95
N GLU A 403 16.35 13.41 26.69
CA GLU A 403 15.94 14.68 26.08
C GLU A 403 15.31 14.48 24.70
N ILE A 404 15.86 13.57 23.88
CA ILE A 404 15.30 13.22 22.57
C ILE A 404 13.96 12.47 22.72
N SER A 405 13.91 11.49 23.63
CA SER A 405 12.70 10.68 23.87
C SER A 405 11.54 11.50 24.43
N LEU A 406 11.81 12.50 25.28
CA LEU A 406 10.81 13.40 25.84
C LEU A 406 10.11 14.24 24.75
N ARG A 407 10.75 14.43 23.60
CA ARG A 407 10.17 15.09 22.41
C ARG A 407 9.40 14.14 21.49
N GLY A 408 9.25 12.88 21.90
CA GLY A 408 8.53 11.84 21.16
C GLY A 408 9.33 11.21 20.03
N PHE A 409 10.65 11.40 19.99
CA PHE A 409 11.53 10.77 19.00
C PHE A 409 12.02 9.40 19.46
N ARG A 410 12.23 8.51 18.50
CA ARG A 410 12.65 7.14 18.74
C ARG A 410 14.17 7.06 18.78
N VAL A 411 14.70 6.86 19.98
CA VAL A 411 16.13 6.85 20.26
C VAL A 411 16.54 5.61 21.04
N ASP A 412 17.68 5.05 20.68
CA ASP A 412 18.31 3.95 21.40
C ASP A 412 19.78 4.21 21.74
N ILE A 413 20.32 3.38 22.63
CA ILE A 413 21.70 3.45 23.12
C ILE A 413 22.40 2.14 22.80
N ASP A 414 23.49 2.20 22.03
CA ASP A 414 24.36 1.04 21.83
C ASP A 414 25.39 0.94 22.97
N ASP A 415 24.94 0.31 24.06
CA ASP A 415 25.71 0.04 25.28
C ASP A 415 26.50 -1.29 25.22
N THR A 416 26.55 -1.94 24.05
CA THR A 416 27.25 -3.22 23.90
C THR A 416 28.77 -3.06 24.07
N ASP A 417 29.48 -4.13 24.41
CA ASP A 417 30.96 -4.11 24.51
C ASP A 417 31.67 -4.23 23.13
N ARG A 418 30.96 -4.01 22.02
CA ARG A 418 31.52 -4.06 20.65
C ARG A 418 32.39 -2.83 20.36
N PRO A 419 33.40 -2.93 19.46
CA PRO A 419 34.18 -1.76 19.03
C PRO A 419 33.31 -0.67 18.41
N LEU A 420 33.66 0.61 18.64
CA LEU A 420 32.90 1.78 18.15
C LEU A 420 32.61 1.70 16.63
N GLY A 421 33.62 1.35 15.83
CA GLY A 421 33.46 1.20 14.39
C GLY A 421 32.41 0.15 14.01
N ARG A 422 32.33 -0.94 14.77
CA ARG A 422 31.31 -1.98 14.56
C ARG A 422 29.91 -1.48 14.92
N LYS A 423 29.76 -0.76 16.03
CA LYS A 423 28.48 -0.15 16.43
C LYS A 423 27.95 0.81 15.38
N ILE A 424 28.83 1.65 14.81
CA ILE A 424 28.48 2.56 13.71
C ILE A 424 28.04 1.77 12.48
N VAL A 425 28.77 0.72 12.09
CA VAL A 425 28.39 -0.12 10.94
C VAL A 425 27.03 -0.79 11.15
N ASP A 426 26.74 -1.30 12.35
CA ASP A 426 25.45 -1.92 12.66
C ASP A 426 24.30 -0.89 12.61
N ALA A 427 24.52 0.32 13.13
CA ALA A 427 23.57 1.43 13.01
C ALA A 427 23.31 1.84 11.55
N GLU A 428 24.36 1.90 10.73
CA GLU A 428 24.25 2.17 9.30
C GLU A 428 23.52 1.03 8.55
N ARG A 429 23.67 -0.23 8.97
CA ARG A 429 22.94 -1.37 8.40
C ARG A 429 21.44 -1.34 8.70
N GLU A 430 21.07 -0.81 9.86
CA GLU A 430 19.69 -0.57 10.31
C GLU A 430 19.08 0.73 9.78
N TRP A 431 19.81 1.47 8.94
CA TRP A 431 19.40 2.74 8.35
C TRP A 431 19.05 3.83 9.37
N VAL A 432 19.73 3.84 10.52
CA VAL A 432 19.56 4.90 11.53
C VAL A 432 19.95 6.26 10.90
N PRO A 433 19.05 7.25 10.82
CA PRO A 433 19.33 8.54 10.19
C PRO A 433 20.44 9.33 10.91
N TYR A 434 20.42 9.31 12.24
CA TYR A 434 21.34 10.06 13.10
C TYR A 434 22.08 9.15 14.07
N ILE A 435 23.39 9.10 13.96
CA ILE A 435 24.24 8.34 14.88
C ILE A 435 25.04 9.35 15.71
N ILE A 436 24.74 9.42 17.01
CA ILE A 436 25.42 10.27 17.97
C ILE A 436 26.57 9.47 18.60
N VAL A 437 27.77 10.03 18.61
CA VAL A 437 28.93 9.51 19.35
C VAL A 437 29.25 10.48 20.47
N VAL A 438 29.40 9.96 21.70
CA VAL A 438 29.74 10.77 22.88
C VAL A 438 30.93 10.22 23.64
N GLY A 439 31.90 11.08 23.90
CA GLY A 439 33.05 10.81 24.78
C GLY A 439 33.39 11.97 25.69
N GLU A 440 34.66 12.05 26.09
CA GLU A 440 35.15 13.04 27.06
C GLU A 440 34.86 14.47 26.63
N ARG A 441 35.19 14.79 25.37
CA ARG A 441 35.02 16.12 24.81
C ARG A 441 33.55 16.53 24.79
N GLU A 442 32.69 15.67 24.25
CA GLU A 442 31.24 15.93 24.17
C GLU A 442 30.62 16.11 25.55
N ALA A 443 31.03 15.31 26.54
CA ALA A 443 30.55 15.41 27.91
C ALA A 443 31.03 16.71 28.62
N LYS A 444 32.28 17.14 28.40
CA LYS A 444 32.83 18.38 28.98
C LYS A 444 32.23 19.64 28.35
N GLU A 445 32.02 19.62 27.04
CA GLU A 445 31.53 20.77 26.28
C GLU A 445 29.99 20.83 26.19
N ASN A 446 29.29 19.80 26.70
CA ASN A 446 27.84 19.63 26.57
C ASN A 446 27.38 19.72 25.09
N THR A 447 28.14 19.05 24.22
CA THR A 447 27.90 18.94 22.78
C THR A 447 27.67 17.48 22.37
N ILE A 448 27.33 17.25 21.11
CA ILE A 448 27.23 15.92 20.51
C ILE A 448 27.97 15.89 19.18
N THR A 449 28.66 14.78 18.89
CA THR A 449 29.15 14.52 17.53
C THR A 449 28.13 13.65 16.80
N VAL A 450 27.51 14.20 15.75
CA VAL A 450 26.48 13.52 14.96
C VAL A 450 27.04 13.13 13.62
N ARG A 451 26.89 11.85 13.29
CA ARG A 451 27.06 11.33 11.95
C ARG A 451 25.70 11.26 11.26
N PHE A 452 25.59 11.94 10.13
CA PHE A 452 24.40 11.97 9.28
C PHE A 452 24.48 10.83 8.27
N ARG A 453 23.54 9.89 8.29
CA ARG A 453 23.54 8.77 7.34
C ARG A 453 23.46 9.26 5.89
N GLU A 454 22.53 10.15 5.62
CA GLU A 454 22.22 10.67 4.28
C GLU A 454 23.48 11.17 3.54
N THR A 455 24.26 12.03 4.18
CA THR A 455 25.47 12.64 3.60
C THR A 455 26.73 11.83 3.92
N GLY A 456 26.77 11.14 5.06
CA GLY A 456 27.98 10.54 5.63
C GLY A 456 28.87 11.51 6.40
N GLU A 457 28.47 12.77 6.49
CA GLU A 457 29.18 13.82 7.20
C GLU A 457 29.13 13.60 8.71
N GLN A 458 30.13 14.11 9.42
CA GLN A 458 30.16 14.16 10.88
C GLN A 458 30.30 15.62 11.33
N LYS A 459 29.44 16.08 12.24
CA LYS A 459 29.52 17.43 12.80
C LYS A 459 29.36 17.40 14.31
N ALA A 460 30.10 18.27 14.99
CA ALA A 460 29.81 18.64 16.37
C ALA A 460 28.70 19.71 16.38
N LEU A 461 27.66 19.51 17.18
CA LEU A 461 26.54 20.43 17.31
C LEU A 461 25.90 20.34 18.70
N LYS A 462 25.07 21.32 19.08
CA LYS A 462 24.28 21.23 20.31
C LYS A 462 23.08 20.32 20.11
N LEU A 463 22.68 19.60 21.15
CA LEU A 463 21.54 18.67 21.08
C LEU A 463 20.25 19.34 20.59
N ASN A 464 19.97 20.58 21.00
CA ASN A 464 18.79 21.32 20.55
C ASN A 464 18.77 21.57 19.04
N GLU A 465 19.92 21.69 18.38
CA GLU A 465 19.99 21.85 16.93
C GLU A 465 19.55 20.56 16.21
N LEU A 466 19.93 19.39 16.73
CA LEU A 466 19.45 18.12 16.21
C LEU A 466 17.94 17.93 16.45
N ILE A 467 17.46 18.31 17.63
CA ILE A 467 16.03 18.22 17.97
C ILE A 467 15.20 19.09 17.02
N ALA A 468 15.62 20.33 16.76
CA ALA A 468 14.94 21.21 15.82
C ALA A 468 14.85 20.60 14.41
N ARG A 469 15.96 19.98 13.94
CA ARG A 469 15.97 19.27 12.66
C ARG A 469 15.03 18.07 12.63
N LEU A 470 14.99 17.27 13.71
CA LEU A 470 14.06 16.14 13.82
C LEU A 470 12.60 16.63 13.82
N GLU A 471 12.31 17.76 14.46
CA GLU A 471 10.97 18.37 14.48
C GLU A 471 10.55 18.81 13.07
N GLU A 472 11.45 19.45 12.31
CA GLU A 472 11.23 19.84 10.91
C GLU A 472 10.99 18.62 10.00
N GLU A 473 11.89 17.63 10.03
CA GLU A 473 11.80 16.45 9.16
C GLU A 473 10.60 15.53 9.44
N THR A 474 10.00 15.65 10.63
CA THR A 474 8.85 14.83 11.04
C THR A 474 7.56 15.64 11.17
N GLN A 475 7.56 16.90 10.75
CA GLN A 475 6.39 17.76 10.81
C GLN A 475 5.25 17.19 9.95
N GLY A 476 4.05 17.11 10.54
CA GLY A 476 2.86 16.57 9.87
C GLY A 476 2.80 15.04 9.75
N TYR A 477 3.78 14.33 10.33
CA TYR A 477 3.83 12.86 10.36
C TYR A 477 3.50 12.32 11.75
N PRO A 478 3.02 11.07 11.85
CA PRO A 478 2.69 10.48 13.14
C PRO A 478 3.94 10.24 13.99
N LYS A 479 3.81 10.49 15.29
CA LYS A 479 4.79 10.11 16.31
C LYS A 479 4.22 8.97 17.15
N ARG A 480 5.01 7.91 17.34
CA ARG A 480 4.66 6.77 18.19
C ARG A 480 5.82 6.50 19.15
N PRO A 481 5.54 6.17 20.44
CA PRO A 481 6.57 5.75 21.37
C PRO A 481 7.37 4.58 20.80
N TYR A 482 8.67 4.54 21.09
CA TYR A 482 9.56 3.54 20.50
C TYR A 482 9.15 2.09 20.83
N GLY A 483 8.62 1.85 22.04
CA GLY A 483 8.09 0.54 22.47
C GLY A 483 9.14 -0.58 22.59
N ILE A 484 10.37 -0.33 22.13
CA ILE A 484 11.51 -1.25 22.14
C ILE A 484 12.48 -0.80 23.24
N LEU A 485 13.15 -1.76 23.88
CA LEU A 485 14.11 -1.48 24.96
C LEU A 485 15.21 -0.54 24.47
N ARG A 486 15.45 0.52 25.25
CA ARG A 486 16.39 1.60 24.93
C ARG A 486 17.83 1.09 24.75
N PHE A 487 18.28 0.21 25.63
CA PHE A 487 19.62 -0.35 25.61
C PHE A 487 19.69 -1.57 24.70
N LEU A 488 20.59 -1.54 23.72
CA LEU A 488 20.75 -2.64 22.76
C LEU A 488 21.17 -3.95 23.46
N SER A 489 22.00 -3.89 24.51
CA SER A 489 22.45 -5.07 25.25
C SER A 489 21.31 -5.84 25.94
N LYS A 490 20.15 -5.20 26.12
CA LYS A 490 18.97 -5.78 26.78
C LYS A 490 17.95 -6.34 25.80
N ARG A 491 18.14 -6.13 24.49
CA ARG A 491 17.19 -6.59 23.48
C ARG A 491 17.35 -8.09 23.23
N PRO A 492 16.24 -8.82 23.06
CA PRO A 492 16.33 -10.14 22.45
C PRO A 492 16.85 -10.01 21.01
N GLY A 493 17.54 -11.04 20.52
CA GLY A 493 18.08 -11.07 19.15
C GLY A 493 16.99 -11.25 18.09
N PHE A 494 16.20 -10.21 17.82
CA PHE A 494 15.17 -10.22 16.78
C PHE A 494 15.65 -9.65 15.44
N LEU A 495 16.78 -8.95 15.42
CA LEU A 495 17.40 -8.48 14.18
C LEU A 495 18.26 -9.60 13.59
N LYS A 496 17.92 -10.02 12.37
CA LYS A 496 18.71 -10.96 11.60
C LYS A 496 19.66 -10.16 10.71
N TYR A 497 20.94 -10.13 11.07
CA TYR A 497 21.97 -9.71 10.14
C TYR A 497 22.42 -10.95 9.39
N SER A 498 21.91 -11.14 8.16
CA SER A 498 22.43 -12.15 7.23
C SER A 498 23.88 -11.84 6.85
#